data_AF-A0A1Z9F4K8-F1
#
_entry.id   AF-A0A1Z9F4K8-F1
#
_cell.length_a   1.000
_cell.length_b   1.000
_cell.length_c   1.000
_cell.angle_alpha   90.00
_cell.angle_beta   90.00
_cell.angle_gamma   90.00
#
_symmetry.space_group_name_H-M   'P 1'
#
loop_
_entity.id
_entity.type
_entity.pdbx_description
1 polymer ?
#
loop_
_entity_poly.entity_id
_entity_poly.type
_entity_poly.pdbx_seq_one_letter_code
_entity_poly.pdbx_strand_id
1 'polypeptide(L)'
;MIGYIIYLPSYSNSVSMASRALETGTNHGWNLELYEGVNGMKQGLADYNINVYAHKKAQRLLARPGTQGCFLSQYLLWQKCHTTNTPICIFEHDVVFKKPIGEYEDCDIYKFEGFKKSKPIPPGNWYEGARAYRITPTGAKKIIDWVHTNGAMPADWMLCDGIVDMRFDKYNKVTYKTDVSFTKDLS
;
A
#
# COMPACT_ATOMS: atom_id res chain seq x y z
N MET A 1 -8.07 16.05 -0.55
CA MET A 1 -7.78 14.72 0.01
C MET A 1 -6.28 14.62 0.22
N ILE A 2 -5.84 14.14 1.38
CA ILE A 2 -4.42 13.97 1.70
C ILE A 2 -3.89 12.63 1.17
N GLY A 3 -2.64 12.61 0.74
CA GLY A 3 -1.91 11.40 0.41
C GLY A 3 -0.70 11.19 1.29
N TYR A 4 -0.42 9.94 1.66
CA TYR A 4 0.69 9.55 2.51
C TYR A 4 1.74 8.78 1.71
N ILE A 5 2.98 9.27 1.71
CA ILE A 5 4.13 8.58 1.12
C ILE A 5 4.85 7.82 2.23
N ILE A 6 4.71 6.49 2.21
CA ILE A 6 5.37 5.59 3.16
C ILE A 6 6.87 5.58 2.88
N TYR A 7 7.68 5.87 3.88
CA TYR A 7 9.14 5.80 3.80
C TYR A 7 9.76 5.27 5.10
N LEU A 8 10.97 4.73 5.02
CA LEU A 8 11.75 4.29 6.18
C LEU A 8 12.91 5.27 6.42
N PRO A 9 12.87 6.11 7.48
CA PRO A 9 13.84 7.18 7.70
C PRO A 9 15.27 6.67 7.96
N SER A 10 15.42 5.44 8.47
CA SER A 10 16.73 4.83 8.70
C SER A 10 17.45 4.38 7.42
N TYR A 11 16.83 4.50 6.24
CA TYR A 11 17.41 4.03 4.98
C TYR A 11 17.48 5.18 3.97
N SER A 12 18.70 5.63 3.66
CA SER A 12 18.95 6.77 2.76
C SER A 12 18.29 6.60 1.38
N ASN A 13 18.29 5.37 0.83
CA ASN A 13 17.60 5.08 -0.44
C ASN A 13 16.08 5.30 -0.34
N SER A 14 15.46 4.90 0.77
CA SER A 14 14.04 5.15 1.00
C SER A 14 13.75 6.64 1.15
N VAL A 15 14.60 7.38 1.87
CA VAL A 15 14.47 8.82 2.04
C VAL A 15 14.58 9.53 0.70
N SER A 16 15.60 9.19 -0.11
CA SER A 16 15.80 9.78 -1.44
C SER A 16 14.61 9.56 -2.38
N MET A 17 14.09 8.33 -2.43
CA MET A 17 12.92 8.02 -3.26
C MET A 17 11.66 8.76 -2.76
N ALA A 18 11.42 8.78 -1.45
CA ALA A 18 10.27 9.47 -0.87
C ALA A 18 10.34 11.00 -1.08
N SER A 19 11.53 11.60 -0.99
CA SER A 19 11.73 13.02 -1.32
C SER A 19 11.40 13.31 -2.77
N ARG A 20 11.84 12.46 -3.71
CA ARG A 20 11.48 12.57 -5.14
C ARG A 20 9.97 12.39 -5.36
N ALA A 21 9.34 11.44 -4.68
CA ALA A 21 7.89 11.25 -4.75
C ALA A 21 7.14 12.49 -4.27
N LEU A 22 7.55 13.06 -3.12
CA LEU A 22 6.96 14.27 -2.56
C LEU A 22 7.13 15.49 -3.48
N GLU A 23 8.34 15.70 -4.01
CA GLU A 23 8.65 16.77 -4.94
C GLU A 23 7.78 16.68 -6.21
N THR A 24 7.80 15.53 -6.88
CA THR A 24 7.05 15.34 -8.13
C THR A 24 5.54 15.46 -7.92
N GLY A 25 5.01 14.97 -6.79
CA GLY A 25 3.60 15.10 -6.45
C GLY A 25 3.18 16.53 -6.14
N THR A 26 3.99 17.25 -5.37
CA THR A 26 3.74 18.67 -5.04
C THR A 26 3.74 19.53 -6.31
N ASN A 27 4.68 19.28 -7.23
CA ASN A 27 4.74 19.95 -8.54
C ASN A 27 3.49 19.70 -9.41
N HIS A 28 2.77 18.61 -9.16
CA HIS A 28 1.50 18.29 -9.81
C HIS A 28 0.26 18.62 -8.95
N GLY A 29 0.43 19.39 -7.87
CA GLY A 29 -0.68 19.88 -7.04
C GLY A 29 -1.30 18.82 -6.12
N TRP A 30 -0.60 17.73 -5.83
CA TRP A 30 -1.05 16.76 -4.84
C TRP A 30 -0.83 17.29 -3.42
N ASN A 31 -1.80 17.10 -2.53
CA ASN A 31 -1.62 17.34 -1.10
C ASN A 31 -1.02 16.09 -0.45
N LEU A 32 0.26 16.15 -0.06
CA LEU A 32 1.05 14.99 0.33
C LEU A 32 1.80 15.23 1.64
N GLU A 33 1.93 14.16 2.44
CA GLU A 33 2.77 14.10 3.63
C GLU A 33 3.64 12.84 3.61
N LEU A 34 4.84 12.93 4.19
CA LEU A 34 5.65 11.75 4.46
C LEU A 34 5.08 11.00 5.66
N TYR A 35 5.03 9.68 5.56
CA TYR A 35 4.56 8.79 6.61
C TYR A 35 5.66 7.78 6.96
N GLU A 36 6.14 7.79 8.19
CA GLU A 36 7.12 6.82 8.66
C GLU A 36 6.49 5.42 8.68
N GLY A 37 6.99 4.56 7.79
CA GLY A 37 6.57 3.17 7.68
C GLY A 37 7.16 2.31 8.80
N VAL A 38 6.56 1.14 8.98
CA VAL A 38 7.04 0.14 9.92
C VAL A 38 8.30 -0.53 9.37
N ASN A 39 9.40 -0.39 10.09
CA ASN A 39 10.62 -1.13 9.79
C ASN A 39 10.46 -2.60 10.23
N GLY A 40 10.30 -3.48 9.25
CA GLY A 40 10.13 -4.92 9.46
C GLY A 40 11.26 -5.62 10.24
N MET A 41 12.45 -5.02 10.28
CA MET A 41 13.58 -5.54 11.07
C MET A 41 13.44 -5.24 12.57
N LYS A 42 12.60 -4.28 12.94
CA LYS A 42 12.37 -3.85 14.33
C LYS A 42 11.04 -4.35 14.87
N GLN A 43 10.03 -4.47 13.99
CA GLN A 43 8.67 -4.84 14.36
C GLN A 43 8.07 -5.78 13.32
N GLY A 44 7.23 -6.70 13.77
CA GLY A 44 6.52 -7.67 12.94
C GLY A 44 5.05 -7.80 13.32
N LEU A 45 4.33 -8.69 12.63
CA LEU A 45 2.89 -8.87 12.81
C LEU A 45 2.49 -9.24 14.24
N ALA A 46 3.36 -9.97 14.95
CA ALA A 46 3.14 -10.38 16.33
C ALA A 46 3.02 -9.17 17.28
N ASP A 47 3.77 -8.10 17.04
CA ASP A 47 3.70 -6.86 17.85
C ASP A 47 2.33 -6.17 17.74
N TYR A 48 1.56 -6.50 16.71
CA TYR A 48 0.22 -5.97 16.44
C TYR A 48 -0.88 -7.00 16.68
N ASN A 49 -0.56 -8.19 17.22
CA ASN A 49 -1.49 -9.31 17.38
C ASN A 49 -2.18 -9.74 16.07
N ILE A 50 -1.46 -9.69 14.95
CA ILE A 50 -1.96 -10.06 13.64
C ILE A 50 -1.46 -11.46 13.25
N ASN A 51 -2.39 -12.38 13.02
CA ASN A 51 -2.08 -13.70 12.48
C ASN A 51 -1.82 -13.62 10.98
N VAL A 52 -1.09 -14.58 10.42
CA VAL A 52 -0.93 -14.71 8.95
C VAL A 52 -2.06 -15.57 8.39
N TYR A 53 -2.60 -15.19 7.22
CA TYR A 53 -3.58 -16.00 6.50
C TYR A 53 -3.07 -17.43 6.26
N ALA A 54 -3.93 -18.41 6.53
CA ALA A 54 -3.63 -19.84 6.47
C ALA A 54 -3.44 -20.36 5.03
N HIS A 55 -2.42 -19.85 4.34
CA HIS A 55 -2.06 -20.20 2.98
C HIS A 55 -0.54 -20.23 2.84
N LYS A 56 0.00 -21.37 2.40
CA LYS A 56 1.45 -21.65 2.36
C LYS A 56 2.28 -20.54 1.71
N LYS A 57 1.80 -19.96 0.60
CA LYS A 57 2.52 -18.87 -0.08
C LYS A 57 2.43 -17.55 0.69
N ALA A 58 1.31 -17.25 1.34
CA ALA A 58 1.17 -16.04 2.17
C ALA A 58 2.12 -16.13 3.38
N GLN A 59 2.11 -17.25 4.08
CA GLN A 59 3.03 -17.54 5.19
C GLN A 59 4.50 -17.39 4.80
N ARG A 60 4.90 -17.97 3.65
CA ARG A 60 6.29 -17.84 3.17
C ARG A 60 6.68 -16.40 2.82
N LEU A 61 5.76 -15.62 2.25
CA LEU A 61 6.05 -14.22 1.89
C LEU A 61 6.12 -13.34 3.14
N LEU A 62 5.15 -13.47 4.04
CA LEU A 62 5.11 -12.73 5.31
C LEU A 62 6.13 -13.23 6.34
N ALA A 63 6.83 -14.33 6.11
CA ALA A 63 8.02 -14.68 6.91
C ALA A 63 9.18 -13.68 6.72
N ARG A 64 9.16 -12.87 5.66
CA ARG A 64 10.20 -11.87 5.39
C ARG A 64 9.92 -10.59 6.18
N PRO A 65 10.87 -10.09 6.98
CA PRO A 65 10.75 -8.82 7.68
C PRO A 65 10.25 -7.68 6.80
N GLY A 66 10.86 -7.47 5.63
CA GLY A 66 10.45 -6.41 4.70
C GLY A 66 9.02 -6.55 4.17
N THR A 67 8.51 -7.78 4.01
CA THR A 67 7.10 -7.99 3.62
C THR A 67 6.15 -7.69 4.78
N GLN A 68 6.52 -8.00 6.02
CA GLN A 68 5.73 -7.61 7.19
C GLN A 68 5.71 -6.09 7.37
N GLY A 69 6.85 -5.42 7.28
CA GLY A 69 6.93 -3.96 7.37
C GLY A 69 6.10 -3.26 6.30
N CYS A 70 6.15 -3.75 5.05
CA CYS A 70 5.29 -3.27 3.96
C CYS A 70 3.79 -3.43 4.29
N PHE A 71 3.37 -4.63 4.72
CA PHE A 71 1.98 -4.86 5.14
C PHE A 71 1.56 -3.95 6.30
N LEU A 72 2.36 -3.86 7.36
CA LEU A 72 2.02 -3.09 8.56
C LEU A 72 1.94 -1.59 8.28
N SER A 73 2.83 -1.06 7.44
CA SER A 73 2.78 0.35 7.02
C SER A 73 1.46 0.70 6.33
N GLN A 74 0.99 -0.20 5.47
CA GLN A 74 -0.29 -0.05 4.75
C GLN A 74 -1.47 -0.26 5.71
N TYR A 75 -1.40 -1.27 6.58
CA TYR A 75 -2.41 -1.59 7.58
C TYR A 75 -2.69 -0.43 8.54
N LEU A 76 -1.66 0.23 9.05
CA LEU A 76 -1.81 1.41 9.91
C LEU A 76 -2.49 2.58 9.19
N LEU A 77 -2.21 2.76 7.89
CA LEU A 77 -2.90 3.77 7.08
C LEU A 77 -4.35 3.37 6.76
N TRP A 78 -4.67 2.08 6.60
CA TRP A 78 -6.06 1.62 6.53
C TRP A 78 -6.80 1.93 7.83
N GLN A 79 -6.20 1.62 8.98
CA GLN A 79 -6.78 1.96 10.28
C GLN A 79 -6.97 3.47 10.43
N LYS A 80 -6.00 4.29 10.00
CA LYS A 80 -6.13 5.74 9.96
C LYS A 80 -7.29 6.20 9.08
N CYS A 81 -7.42 5.66 7.87
CA CYS A 81 -8.52 5.98 6.95
C CYS A 81 -9.89 5.66 7.56
N HIS A 82 -10.02 4.47 8.16
CA HIS A 82 -11.25 4.05 8.82
C HIS A 82 -11.58 4.92 10.03
N THR A 83 -10.62 5.10 10.95
CA THR A 83 -10.83 5.82 12.23
C THR A 83 -11.11 7.31 12.03
N THR A 84 -10.46 7.94 11.06
CA THR A 84 -10.71 9.36 10.72
C THR A 84 -11.92 9.56 9.81
N ASN A 85 -12.55 8.46 9.37
CA ASN A 85 -13.66 8.45 8.43
C ASN A 85 -13.43 9.36 7.21
N THR A 86 -12.18 9.42 6.74
CA THR A 86 -11.76 10.29 5.65
C THR A 86 -11.02 9.47 4.59
N PRO A 87 -11.40 9.55 3.30
CA PRO A 87 -10.63 8.93 2.23
C PRO A 87 -9.21 9.48 2.17
N ILE A 88 -8.24 8.61 1.90
CA ILE A 88 -6.82 8.98 1.79
C ILE A 88 -6.21 8.34 0.55
N CYS A 89 -5.10 8.90 0.08
CA CYS A 89 -4.20 8.20 -0.84
C CYS A 89 -3.04 7.59 -0.06
N ILE A 90 -2.58 6.41 -0.51
CA ILE A 90 -1.43 5.72 0.05
C ILE A 90 -0.45 5.44 -1.08
N PHE A 91 0.80 5.81 -0.85
CA PHE A 91 1.89 5.71 -1.80
C PHE A 91 3.11 5.04 -1.15
N GLU A 92 3.75 4.11 -1.87
CA GLU A 92 5.09 3.65 -1.53
C GLU A 92 6.12 4.71 -1.96
N HIS A 93 7.29 4.73 -1.32
CA HIS A 93 8.33 5.73 -1.56
C HIS A 93 8.83 5.83 -3.01
N ASP A 94 8.67 4.79 -3.83
CA ASP A 94 9.30 4.68 -5.15
C ASP A 94 8.42 5.25 -6.27
N VAL A 95 7.24 5.79 -5.93
CA VAL A 95 6.34 6.41 -6.89
C VAL A 95 6.93 7.70 -7.49
N VAL A 96 6.43 8.05 -8.67
CA VAL A 96 6.70 9.30 -9.37
C VAL A 96 5.38 9.80 -9.94
N PHE A 97 4.99 11.01 -9.55
CA PHE A 97 3.78 11.63 -10.06
C PHE A 97 4.06 12.28 -11.43
N LYS A 98 3.10 12.15 -12.35
CA LYS A 98 3.20 12.66 -13.74
C LYS A 98 2.11 13.67 -14.10
N LYS A 99 1.01 13.66 -13.35
CA LYS A 99 -0.18 14.49 -13.58
C LYS A 99 -0.88 14.78 -12.25
N PRO A 100 -1.75 15.81 -12.19
CA PRO A 100 -2.66 16.01 -11.05
C PRO A 100 -3.60 14.82 -10.84
N ILE A 101 -4.19 14.71 -9.64
CA ILE A 101 -5.12 13.62 -9.28
C ILE A 101 -6.31 13.49 -10.24
N GLY A 102 -6.85 14.63 -10.70
CA GLY A 102 -7.99 14.69 -11.62
C GLY A 102 -9.21 13.89 -11.12
N GLU A 103 -9.99 13.41 -12.09
CA GLU A 103 -11.16 12.56 -11.84
C GLU A 103 -10.75 11.12 -11.52
N TYR A 104 -11.55 10.46 -10.68
CA TYR A 104 -11.41 9.05 -10.35
C TYR A 104 -12.80 8.43 -10.16
N GLU A 105 -12.90 7.14 -10.42
CA GLU A 105 -14.15 6.39 -10.28
C GLU A 105 -14.47 6.17 -8.78
N ASP A 106 -15.76 6.22 -8.42
CA ASP A 106 -16.18 5.89 -7.07
C ASP A 106 -16.09 4.38 -6.84
N CYS A 107 -15.31 3.99 -5.83
CA CYS A 107 -14.98 2.61 -5.48
C CYS A 107 -14.27 2.57 -4.12
N ASP A 108 -14.08 1.36 -3.57
CA ASP A 108 -13.33 1.17 -2.33
C ASP A 108 -11.85 1.51 -2.53
N ILE A 109 -11.26 1.05 -3.64
CA ILE A 109 -9.85 1.24 -4.02
C ILE A 109 -9.75 1.75 -5.45
N TYR A 110 -9.15 2.92 -5.64
CA TYR A 110 -8.77 3.41 -6.98
C TYR A 110 -7.25 3.34 -7.13
N LYS A 111 -6.74 2.39 -7.91
CA LYS A 111 -5.28 2.21 -8.11
C LYS A 111 -4.75 3.17 -9.16
N PHE A 112 -3.69 3.91 -8.82
CA PHE A 112 -2.96 4.77 -9.74
C PHE A 112 -1.77 4.07 -10.42
N GLU A 113 -1.31 2.95 -9.85
CA GLU A 113 -0.23 2.11 -10.38
C GLU A 113 -0.50 0.65 -9.98
N GLY A 114 0.12 -0.33 -10.66
CA GLY A 114 0.05 -1.74 -10.27
C GLY A 114 -1.11 -2.48 -10.93
N PHE A 115 -1.14 -2.43 -12.27
CA PHE A 115 -2.28 -2.88 -13.10
C PHE A 115 -2.11 -4.29 -13.66
N LYS A 116 -0.95 -4.94 -13.46
CA LYS A 116 -0.71 -6.28 -13.98
C LYS A 116 -1.40 -7.30 -13.11
N LYS A 117 -2.44 -7.92 -13.66
CA LYS A 117 -3.16 -9.04 -13.02
C LYS A 117 -2.20 -10.20 -12.78
N SER A 118 -2.23 -10.75 -11.57
CA SER A 118 -1.42 -11.91 -11.18
C SER A 118 -2.27 -13.18 -11.08
N LYS A 119 -1.61 -14.34 -10.86
CA LYS A 119 -2.32 -15.60 -10.62
C LYS A 119 -3.25 -15.41 -9.40
N PRO A 120 -4.56 -15.67 -9.53
CA PRO A 120 -5.52 -15.47 -8.45
C PRO A 120 -5.13 -16.17 -7.15
N ILE A 121 -5.60 -15.62 -6.05
CA ILE A 121 -5.50 -16.18 -4.70
C ILE A 121 -6.90 -16.63 -4.27
N PRO A 122 -7.04 -17.48 -3.23
CA PRO A 122 -8.36 -17.96 -2.82
C PRO A 122 -9.38 -16.84 -2.57
N PRO A 123 -9.00 -15.68 -1.98
CA PRO A 123 -9.92 -14.56 -1.81
C PRO A 123 -10.36 -13.86 -3.11
N GLY A 124 -9.61 -13.96 -4.23
CA GLY A 124 -10.00 -13.29 -5.47
C GLY A 124 -8.86 -12.98 -6.44
N ASN A 125 -9.17 -12.17 -7.46
CA ASN A 125 -8.20 -11.59 -8.36
C ASN A 125 -7.47 -10.42 -7.70
N TRP A 126 -6.16 -10.39 -7.86
CA TRP A 126 -5.30 -9.33 -7.34
C TRP A 126 -4.31 -8.89 -8.42
N TYR A 127 -3.74 -7.71 -8.19
CA TYR A 127 -2.90 -7.00 -9.15
C TYR A 127 -1.62 -6.57 -8.45
N GLU A 128 -0.49 -6.69 -9.15
CA GLU A 128 0.81 -6.49 -8.52
C GLU A 128 0.97 -5.10 -7.90
N GLY A 129 1.61 -5.04 -6.73
CA GLY A 129 2.00 -3.80 -6.08
C GLY A 129 0.87 -3.06 -5.36
N ALA A 130 1.12 -2.64 -4.12
CA ALA A 130 0.28 -1.70 -3.38
C ALA A 130 0.88 -0.28 -3.45
N ARG A 131 1.51 0.05 -4.60
CA ARG A 131 2.40 1.21 -4.73
C ARG A 131 1.69 2.55 -4.68
N ALA A 132 0.53 2.68 -5.31
CA ALA A 132 -0.18 3.94 -5.41
C ALA A 132 -1.67 3.73 -5.56
N TYR A 133 -2.46 4.13 -4.57
CA TYR A 133 -3.91 4.02 -4.63
C TYR A 133 -4.62 4.99 -3.68
N ARG A 134 -5.88 5.28 -3.99
CA ARG A 134 -6.84 5.90 -3.08
C ARG A 134 -7.63 4.79 -2.37
N ILE A 135 -7.95 4.99 -1.10
CA ILE A 135 -8.84 4.12 -0.32
C ILE A 135 -9.95 4.92 0.39
N THR A 136 -11.16 4.37 0.43
CA THR A 136 -12.28 4.92 1.22
C THR A 136 -12.30 4.34 2.64
N PRO A 137 -12.97 5.01 3.60
CA PRO A 137 -13.18 4.44 4.94
C PRO A 137 -13.89 3.08 4.91
N THR A 138 -14.85 2.90 4.00
CA THR A 138 -15.55 1.63 3.79
C THR A 138 -14.61 0.54 3.27
N GLY A 139 -13.80 0.85 2.25
CA GLY A 139 -12.80 -0.06 1.71
C GLY A 139 -11.77 -0.47 2.76
N ALA A 140 -11.27 0.51 3.53
CA ALA A 140 -10.35 0.28 4.64
C ALA A 140 -10.97 -0.65 5.68
N LYS A 141 -12.22 -0.41 6.08
CA LYS A 141 -12.94 -1.27 7.03
C LYS A 141 -13.05 -2.71 6.53
N LYS A 142 -13.43 -2.93 5.27
CA LYS A 142 -13.51 -4.28 4.66
C LYS A 142 -12.19 -5.04 4.78
N ILE A 143 -11.08 -4.36 4.47
CA ILE A 143 -9.73 -4.95 4.57
C ILE A 143 -9.39 -5.27 6.02
N ILE A 144 -9.63 -4.34 6.96
CA ILE A 144 -9.35 -4.53 8.39
C ILE A 144 -10.16 -5.70 8.96
N ASP A 145 -11.48 -5.74 8.70
CA ASP A 145 -12.35 -6.83 9.13
C ASP A 145 -11.87 -8.17 8.58
N TRP A 146 -11.40 -8.20 7.32
CA TRP A 146 -10.84 -9.39 6.71
C TRP A 146 -9.57 -9.85 7.42
N VAL A 147 -8.64 -8.94 7.75
CA VAL A 147 -7.41 -9.25 8.50
C VAL A 147 -7.76 -9.86 9.86
N HIS A 148 -8.72 -9.29 10.59
CA HIS A 148 -9.11 -9.82 11.89
C HIS A 148 -9.78 -11.20 11.81
N THR A 149 -10.51 -11.45 10.73
CA THR A 149 -11.22 -12.72 10.53
C THR A 149 -10.31 -13.83 10.00
N ASN A 150 -9.41 -13.50 9.07
CA ASN A 150 -8.67 -14.50 8.27
C ASN A 150 -7.15 -14.46 8.48
N GLY A 151 -6.59 -13.38 9.04
CA GLY A 151 -5.16 -13.12 9.12
C GLY A 151 -4.64 -12.29 7.94
N ALA A 152 -3.38 -11.86 7.96
CA ALA A 152 -2.76 -11.00 6.95
C ALA A 152 -2.26 -11.75 5.72
N MET A 153 -2.27 -11.07 4.57
CA MET A 153 -1.55 -11.43 3.34
C MET A 153 -0.63 -10.27 2.94
N PRO A 154 0.30 -10.44 1.99
CA PRO A 154 1.03 -9.30 1.41
C PRO A 154 0.09 -8.13 1.03
N ALA A 155 0.56 -6.89 1.17
CA ALA A 155 -0.30 -5.71 1.03
C ALA A 155 -1.06 -5.65 -0.32
N ASP A 156 -0.42 -6.05 -1.42
CA ASP A 156 -1.04 -6.10 -2.75
C ASP A 156 -2.08 -7.21 -2.89
N TRP A 157 -1.96 -8.30 -2.12
CA TRP A 157 -2.96 -9.36 -2.06
C TRP A 157 -4.21 -8.93 -1.29
N MET A 158 -4.06 -8.04 -0.31
CA MET A 158 -5.18 -7.46 0.41
C MET A 158 -6.05 -6.58 -0.50
N LEU A 159 -5.47 -6.04 -1.58
CA LEU A 159 -6.17 -5.29 -2.63
C LEU A 159 -6.69 -6.25 -3.71
N CYS A 160 -7.66 -7.09 -3.35
CA CYS A 160 -8.27 -8.06 -4.26
C CYS A 160 -9.80 -7.89 -4.36
N ASP A 161 -10.36 -8.32 -5.49
CA ASP A 161 -11.78 -8.10 -5.85
C ASP A 161 -12.78 -8.92 -5.02
N GLY A 162 -12.34 -9.88 -4.23
CA GLY A 162 -13.20 -10.53 -3.23
C GLY A 162 -13.19 -9.87 -1.85
N ILE A 163 -12.40 -8.81 -1.65
CA ILE A 163 -12.42 -7.99 -0.42
C ILE A 163 -12.95 -6.58 -0.70
N VAL A 164 -12.56 -5.97 -1.82
CA VAL A 164 -12.84 -4.57 -2.15
C VAL A 164 -13.28 -4.38 -3.60
N ASP A 165 -14.18 -3.43 -3.86
CA ASP A 165 -14.42 -2.95 -5.22
C ASP A 165 -13.25 -2.08 -5.69
N MET A 166 -12.64 -2.46 -6.81
CA MET A 166 -11.39 -1.87 -7.27
C MET A 166 -11.49 -1.36 -8.71
N ARG A 167 -11.07 -0.11 -8.91
CA ARG A 167 -10.95 0.54 -10.22
C ARG A 167 -9.50 0.97 -10.47
N PHE A 168 -9.18 1.24 -11.73
CA PHE A 168 -7.81 1.50 -12.17
C PHE A 168 -7.71 2.81 -12.93
N ASP A 169 -6.64 3.54 -12.68
CA ASP A 169 -6.32 4.74 -13.41
C ASP A 169 -5.94 4.45 -14.87
N LYS A 170 -6.73 4.99 -15.79
CA LYS A 170 -6.49 4.88 -17.24
C LYS A 170 -5.65 6.03 -17.79
N TYR A 171 -5.17 6.93 -16.93
CA TYR A 171 -4.61 8.22 -17.33
C TYR A 171 -3.10 8.35 -17.06
N ASN A 172 -2.47 7.31 -16.49
CA ASN A 172 -1.04 7.25 -16.18
C ASN A 172 -0.61 8.44 -15.29
N LYS A 173 -1.37 8.69 -14.22
CA LYS A 173 -1.10 9.81 -13.30
C LYS A 173 0.11 9.56 -12.40
N VAL A 174 0.35 8.30 -12.05
CA VAL A 174 1.46 7.86 -11.20
C VAL A 174 2.18 6.71 -11.89
N THR A 175 3.50 6.74 -11.83
CA THR A 175 4.37 5.63 -12.21
C THR A 175 5.32 5.35 -11.06
N TYR A 176 6.30 4.47 -11.24
CA TYR A 176 7.32 4.20 -10.23
C TYR A 176 8.71 4.15 -10.86
N LYS A 177 9.72 4.47 -10.06
CA LYS A 177 11.13 4.30 -10.40
C LYS A 177 11.85 3.79 -9.18
N THR A 178 12.36 2.57 -9.23
CA THR A 178 13.06 1.96 -8.11
C THR A 178 14.47 1.58 -8.51
N ASP A 179 15.40 1.75 -7.58
CA ASP A 179 16.77 1.26 -7.69
C ASP A 179 17.02 0.07 -6.72
N VAL A 180 16.07 -0.24 -5.81
CA VAL A 180 16.19 -1.28 -4.75
C VAL A 180 14.82 -1.81 -4.27
N SER A 181 14.73 -3.08 -3.86
CA SER A 181 13.47 -3.67 -3.37
C SER A 181 13.46 -3.93 -1.86
N PHE A 182 12.81 -3.07 -1.08
CA PHE A 182 12.74 -3.20 0.39
C PHE A 182 11.91 -4.39 0.90
N THR A 183 11.17 -5.10 0.04
CA THR A 183 10.47 -6.33 0.47
C THR A 183 11.33 -7.60 0.31
N LYS A 184 12.35 -7.54 -0.54
CA LYS A 184 13.25 -8.67 -0.86
C LYS A 184 14.66 -8.46 -0.30
N ASP A 185 15.13 -7.22 -0.34
CA ASP A 185 16.51 -6.83 -0.08
C ASP A 185 16.69 -6.21 1.31
N LEU A 186 15.61 -6.09 2.09
CA LEU A 186 15.70 -5.66 3.48
C LEU A 186 16.33 -6.77 4.31
N SER A 187 17.60 -6.57 4.63
CA SER A 187 18.45 -7.41 5.46
C SER A 187 18.79 -6.76 6.78
#